data_AF-A0AAE4H7F8-F1
#
_entry.id   AF-A0AAE4H7F8-F1
#
_cell.length_a   1.000
_cell.length_b   1.000
_cell.length_c   1.000
_cell.angle_alpha   90.00
_cell.angle_beta   90.00
_cell.angle_gamma   90.00
#
_symmetry.space_group_name_H-M   'P 1'
#
loop_
_entity.id
_entity.type
_entity.pdbx_description
1 polymer ?
#
loop_
_entity_poly.entity_id
_entity_poly.type
_entity_poly.pdbx_seq_one_letter_code
_entity_poly.pdbx_strand_id
1 'polypeptide(L)'
;MIDQLFEFVQNHPLLVGAFLLVLTAWILYEARNSAASGVTSGEATQLINREDAVVLDTRESGDFKAGHIAGARNIPQSRLDERMNELEKVKEKPIIVVCKHGQSAGAAVAKLSKAGYSRVLKLKGGMMQWQADGLPVVKK
;
A
#
# COMPACT_ATOMS: atom_id res chain seq x y z
N MET A 1 -0.70 38.29 -12.28
CA MET A 1 -0.99 36.88 -11.97
C MET A 1 -1.48 36.71 -10.53
N ILE A 2 -0.78 37.24 -9.52
CA ILE A 2 -1.23 37.17 -8.12
C ILE A 2 -2.52 37.97 -7.89
N ASP A 3 -2.66 39.15 -8.52
CA ASP A 3 -3.85 40.00 -8.35
C ASP A 3 -5.14 39.32 -8.83
N GLN A 4 -5.07 38.61 -9.96
CA GLN A 4 -6.18 37.82 -10.49
C GLN A 4 -6.58 36.66 -9.56
N LEU A 5 -5.61 36.09 -8.83
CA LEU A 5 -5.89 35.04 -7.84
C LEU A 5 -6.66 35.63 -6.64
N PHE A 6 -6.24 36.80 -6.14
CA PHE A 6 -6.94 37.49 -5.06
C PHE A 6 -8.36 37.90 -5.47
N GLU A 7 -8.50 38.46 -6.67
CA GLU A 7 -9.79 38.85 -7.24
C GLU A 7 -10.72 37.64 -7.38
N PHE A 8 -10.19 36.49 -7.85
CA PHE A 8 -10.95 35.25 -7.95
C PHE A 8 -11.40 34.74 -6.57
N VAL A 9 -10.51 34.74 -5.56
CA VAL A 9 -10.81 34.28 -4.20
C VAL A 9 -11.91 35.13 -3.55
N GLN A 10 -11.89 36.45 -3.76
CA GLN A 10 -12.90 37.36 -3.26
C GLN A 10 -14.25 37.18 -3.97
N ASN A 11 -14.23 37.00 -5.29
CA ASN A 11 -15.45 36.89 -6.10
C ASN A 11 -16.11 35.50 -6.03
N HIS A 12 -15.39 34.45 -5.61
CA HIS A 12 -15.88 33.07 -5.63
C HIS A 12 -15.66 32.32 -4.30
N PRO A 13 -16.16 32.84 -3.16
CA PRO A 13 -15.91 32.24 -1.84
C PRO A 13 -16.45 30.81 -1.72
N LEU A 14 -17.57 30.50 -2.41
CA LEU A 14 -18.14 29.16 -2.45
C LEU A 14 -17.23 28.15 -3.17
N LEU A 15 -16.63 28.54 -4.31
CA LEU A 15 -15.74 27.65 -5.06
C LEU A 15 -14.45 27.40 -4.28
N VAL A 16 -13.88 28.44 -3.67
CA VAL A 16 -12.70 28.31 -2.81
C VAL A 16 -13.00 27.45 -1.59
N GLY A 17 -14.14 27.67 -0.93
CA GLY A 17 -14.57 26.86 0.22
C GLY A 17 -14.76 25.39 -0.15
N ALA A 18 -15.43 25.10 -1.27
CA ALA A 18 -15.62 23.73 -1.77
C ALA A 18 -14.28 23.07 -2.10
N PHE A 19 -13.37 23.79 -2.76
CA PHE A 19 -12.03 23.30 -3.05
C PHE A 19 -11.25 22.96 -1.78
N LEU A 20 -11.22 23.86 -0.79
CA LEU A 20 -10.54 23.63 0.49
C LEU A 20 -11.14 22.45 1.26
N LEU A 21 -12.47 22.29 1.23
CA LEU A 21 -13.15 21.15 1.85
C LEU A 21 -12.69 19.84 1.19
N VAL A 22 -12.74 19.75 -0.14
CA VAL A 22 -12.32 18.55 -0.87
C VAL A 22 -10.83 18.27 -0.67
N LEU A 23 -9.98 19.30 -0.72
CA LEU A 23 -8.54 19.19 -0.48
C LEU A 23 -8.26 18.66 0.93
N THR A 24 -8.94 19.21 1.95
CA THR A 24 -8.78 18.78 3.34
C THR A 24 -9.28 17.34 3.53
N ALA A 25 -10.43 16.99 2.93
CA ALA A 25 -10.95 15.62 2.97
C ALA A 25 -10.00 14.61 2.31
N TRP A 26 -9.38 14.99 1.19
CA TRP A 26 -8.38 14.17 0.50
C TRP A 26 -7.10 14.00 1.35
N ILE A 27 -6.58 15.09 1.93
CA ILE A 27 -5.41 15.03 2.83
C ILE A 27 -5.70 14.12 4.03
N LEU A 28 -6.88 14.26 4.66
CA LEU A 28 -7.28 13.41 5.77
C LEU A 28 -7.41 11.93 5.36
N TYR A 29 -7.94 11.65 4.18
CA TYR A 29 -8.03 10.30 3.63
C TYR A 29 -6.63 9.70 3.42
N GLU A 30 -5.72 10.44 2.81
CA GLU A 30 -4.36 9.98 2.53
C GLU A 30 -3.50 9.83 3.79
N ALA A 31 -3.66 10.72 4.77
CA ALA A 31 -3.02 10.60 6.08
C ALA A 31 -3.46 9.33 6.81
N ARG A 32 -4.76 8.99 6.78
CA ARG A 32 -5.29 7.75 7.36
C ARG A 32 -4.79 6.50 6.63
N ASN A 33 -4.71 6.53 5.29
CA ASN A 33 -4.11 5.43 4.52
C ASN A 33 -2.58 5.32 4.71
N SER A 34 -1.93 6.41 5.09
CA SER A 34 -0.49 6.46 5.38
C SER A 34 -0.11 5.89 6.74
N ALA A 35 -1.06 5.90 7.69
CA ALA A 35 -0.84 5.41 9.06
C ALA A 35 -0.57 3.89 9.17
N ALA A 36 -0.82 3.11 8.12
CA ALA A 36 -0.35 1.74 8.06
C ALA A 36 1.19 1.72 8.03
N SER A 37 1.82 1.11 9.04
CA SER A 37 3.27 0.98 9.19
C SER A 37 3.93 0.51 7.88
N GLY A 38 4.55 1.45 7.17
CA GLY A 38 5.14 1.21 5.86
C GLY A 38 6.64 0.97 5.98
N VAL A 39 7.13 -0.09 5.35
CA VAL A 39 8.56 -0.41 5.24
C VAL A 39 9.10 -0.03 3.86
N THR A 40 10.34 0.43 3.83
CA THR A 40 11.11 0.62 2.60
C THR A 40 11.50 -0.73 2.00
N SER A 41 11.97 -0.71 0.76
CA SER A 41 12.51 -1.90 0.08
C SER A 41 13.71 -2.51 0.83
N GLY A 42 14.60 -1.67 1.35
CA GLY A 42 15.71 -2.09 2.21
C GLY A 42 15.26 -2.78 3.50
N GLU A 43 14.35 -2.17 4.25
CA GLU A 43 13.79 -2.79 5.47
C GLU A 43 13.03 -4.09 5.15
N ALA A 44 12.27 -4.11 4.05
CA ALA A 44 11.58 -5.32 3.60
C ALA A 44 12.56 -6.47 3.35
N THR A 45 13.71 -6.22 2.71
CA THR A 45 14.73 -7.26 2.49
C THR A 45 15.32 -7.77 3.80
N GLN A 46 15.53 -6.89 4.79
CA GLN A 46 16.01 -7.30 6.12
C GLN A 46 14.99 -8.20 6.82
N LEU A 47 13.71 -7.83 6.78
CA LEU A 47 12.62 -8.62 7.36
C LEU A 47 12.48 -10.00 6.70
N ILE A 48 12.58 -10.05 5.37
CA ILE A 48 12.53 -11.31 4.61
C ILE A 48 13.69 -12.23 5.03
N ASN A 49 14.91 -11.68 5.14
CA ASN A 49 16.11 -12.48 5.37
C ASN A 49 16.35 -12.84 6.84
N ARG A 50 15.88 -12.04 7.80
CA ARG A 50 16.18 -12.22 9.24
C ARG A 50 15.00 -12.71 10.06
N GLU A 51 13.78 -12.40 9.62
CA GLU A 51 12.57 -12.66 10.41
C GLU A 51 11.56 -13.55 9.64
N ASP A 52 12.00 -14.19 8.55
CA ASP A 52 11.17 -15.01 7.66
C ASP A 52 9.86 -14.33 7.23
N ALA A 53 9.93 -13.02 6.96
CA ALA A 53 8.74 -12.25 6.62
C ALA A 53 8.08 -12.78 5.35
N VAL A 54 6.75 -12.90 5.40
CA VAL A 54 5.94 -13.39 4.29
C VAL A 54 5.52 -12.22 3.42
N VAL A 55 5.86 -12.28 2.14
CA VAL A 55 5.43 -11.28 1.17
C VAL A 55 4.07 -11.68 0.59
N LEU A 56 3.08 -10.80 0.74
CA LEU A 56 1.74 -10.95 0.19
C LEU A 56 1.52 -9.94 -0.94
N ASP A 57 1.45 -10.42 -2.17
CA ASP A 57 1.17 -9.59 -3.33
C ASP A 57 -0.33 -9.56 -3.64
N THR A 58 -0.93 -8.38 -3.50
CA THR A 58 -2.37 -8.16 -3.68
C THR A 58 -2.77 -7.72 -5.09
N ARG A 59 -1.81 -7.65 -6.03
CA ARG A 59 -2.10 -7.37 -7.44
C ARG A 59 -2.81 -8.55 -8.09
N GLU A 60 -3.41 -8.28 -9.25
CA GLU A 60 -3.98 -9.32 -10.10
C GLU A 60 -2.92 -10.33 -10.55
N SER A 61 -3.33 -11.56 -10.80
CA SER A 61 -2.41 -12.65 -11.12
C SER A 61 -1.59 -12.39 -12.39
N GLY A 62 -2.11 -11.62 -13.35
CA GLY A 62 -1.33 -11.20 -14.54
C GLY A 62 -0.11 -10.36 -14.17
N ASP A 63 -0.30 -9.34 -13.32
CA ASP A 63 0.79 -8.47 -12.85
C ASP A 63 1.81 -9.24 -11.99
N PHE A 64 1.33 -10.18 -11.19
CA PHE A 64 2.18 -11.05 -10.39
C PHE A 64 3.09 -11.91 -11.28
N LYS A 65 2.53 -12.58 -12.30
CA LYS A 65 3.29 -13.41 -13.25
C LYS A 65 4.31 -12.61 -14.06
N ALA A 66 3.99 -11.36 -14.39
CA ALA A 66 4.90 -10.46 -15.10
C ALA A 66 6.17 -10.12 -14.31
N GLY A 67 6.10 -10.20 -12.97
CA GLY A 67 7.24 -10.04 -12.07
C GLY A 67 6.79 -9.77 -10.63
N HIS A 68 7.30 -10.55 -9.69
CA HIS A 68 7.00 -10.45 -8.26
C HIS A 68 8.24 -10.68 -7.40
N ILE A 69 8.17 -10.32 -6.12
CA ILE A 69 9.24 -10.57 -5.15
C ILE A 69 9.38 -12.08 -4.91
N ALA A 70 10.60 -12.58 -4.81
CA ALA A 70 10.85 -14.00 -4.59
C ALA A 70 10.14 -14.52 -3.32
N GLY A 71 9.48 -15.68 -3.43
CA GLY A 71 8.73 -16.28 -2.32
C GLY A 71 7.40 -15.59 -1.98
N ALA A 72 6.99 -14.57 -2.76
CA ALA A 72 5.71 -13.91 -2.55
C ALA A 72 4.52 -14.83 -2.83
N ARG A 73 3.45 -14.67 -2.06
CA ARG A 73 2.15 -15.31 -2.27
C ARG A 73 1.21 -14.34 -2.95
N ASN A 74 0.55 -14.76 -4.03
CA ASN A 74 -0.45 -13.92 -4.71
C ASN A 74 -1.86 -14.19 -4.18
N ILE A 75 -2.44 -13.17 -3.54
CA ILE A 75 -3.86 -13.14 -3.16
C ILE A 75 -4.40 -11.78 -3.61
N PRO A 76 -5.08 -11.71 -4.77
CA PRO A 76 -5.64 -10.47 -5.26
C PRO A 76 -6.53 -9.79 -4.22
N GLN A 77 -6.48 -8.46 -4.15
CA GLN A 77 -7.24 -7.67 -3.17
C GLN A 77 -8.74 -8.03 -3.12
N SER A 78 -9.32 -8.36 -4.28
CA SER A 78 -10.71 -8.78 -4.46
C SER A 78 -11.06 -10.10 -3.76
N ARG A 79 -10.07 -11.01 -3.61
CA ARG A 79 -10.26 -12.34 -2.99
C ARG A 79 -9.62 -12.46 -1.62
N LEU A 80 -9.12 -11.35 -1.07
CA LEU A 80 -8.42 -11.38 0.21
C LEU A 80 -9.31 -11.91 1.33
N ASP A 81 -10.58 -11.51 1.38
CA ASP A 81 -11.50 -11.93 2.44
C ASP A 81 -11.80 -13.44 2.39
N GLU A 82 -11.86 -14.02 1.19
CA GLU A 82 -12.12 -15.45 0.97
C GLU A 82 -10.89 -16.33 1.24
N ARG A 83 -9.71 -15.80 0.91
CA ARG A 83 -8.44 -16.55 0.90
C ARG A 83 -7.53 -16.21 2.08
N MET A 84 -7.97 -15.36 3.00
CA MET A 84 -7.20 -14.95 4.17
C MET A 84 -6.77 -16.15 5.03
N ASN A 85 -7.58 -17.22 5.04
CA ASN A 85 -7.28 -18.43 5.82
C ASN A 85 -5.99 -19.14 5.36
N GLU A 86 -5.53 -18.91 4.13
CA GLU A 86 -4.24 -19.42 3.63
C GLU A 86 -3.03 -18.84 4.40
N LEU A 87 -3.24 -17.72 5.10
CA LEU A 87 -2.21 -17.02 5.87
C LEU A 87 -2.25 -17.36 7.37
N GLU A 88 -3.21 -18.17 7.85
CA GLU A 88 -3.33 -18.50 9.29
C GLU A 88 -2.06 -19.12 9.87
N LYS A 89 -1.37 -19.96 9.09
CA LYS A 89 -0.10 -20.60 9.50
C LYS A 89 1.04 -19.62 9.73
N VAL A 90 0.91 -18.39 9.23
CA VAL A 90 1.93 -17.34 9.31
C VAL A 90 1.42 -16.11 10.07
N LYS A 91 0.37 -16.27 10.86
CA LYS A 91 -0.29 -15.18 11.61
C LYS A 91 0.64 -14.45 12.59
N GLU A 92 1.65 -15.16 13.10
CA GLU A 92 2.68 -14.64 14.01
C GLU A 92 3.91 -14.07 13.29
N LYS A 93 4.07 -14.34 11.99
CA LYS A 93 5.21 -13.84 11.21
C LYS A 93 4.93 -12.43 10.68
N PRO A 94 5.97 -11.60 10.44
CA PRO A 94 5.78 -10.34 9.76
C PRO A 94 5.22 -10.58 8.35
N ILE A 95 4.11 -9.91 8.00
CA ILE A 95 3.53 -9.96 6.66
C ILE A 95 3.76 -8.62 5.98
N ILE A 96 4.43 -8.66 4.83
CA ILE A 96 4.67 -7.49 3.99
C ILE A 96 3.68 -7.51 2.83
N VAL A 97 2.69 -6.63 2.88
CA VAL A 97 1.69 -6.44 1.83
C VAL A 97 2.28 -5.57 0.72
N VAL A 98 2.16 -6.07 -0.50
CA VAL A 98 2.70 -5.46 -1.71
C VAL A 98 1.58 -5.24 -2.70
N CYS A 99 1.50 -4.03 -3.25
CA CYS A 99 0.67 -3.72 -4.41
C CYS A 99 1.49 -2.97 -5.47
N LYS A 100 0.85 -2.46 -6.53
CA LYS A 100 1.56 -1.81 -7.64
C LYS A 100 2.34 -0.55 -7.20
N HIS A 101 1.68 0.36 -6.49
CA HIS A 101 2.22 1.68 -6.10
C HIS A 101 2.28 1.91 -4.57
N GLY A 102 1.95 0.91 -3.76
CA GLY A 102 1.87 1.02 -2.29
C GLY A 102 0.57 1.65 -1.75
N GLN A 103 -0.23 2.32 -2.58
CA GLN A 103 -1.47 3.02 -2.17
C GLN A 103 -2.58 2.06 -1.74
N SER A 104 -2.86 1.02 -2.53
CA SER A 104 -3.94 0.07 -2.24
C SER A 104 -3.59 -0.98 -1.16
N ALA A 105 -2.31 -1.07 -0.77
CA ALA A 105 -1.87 -2.01 0.26
C ALA A 105 -2.45 -1.69 1.64
N GLY A 106 -2.74 -0.42 1.94
CA GLY A 106 -3.29 0.01 3.23
C GLY A 106 -4.62 -0.67 3.60
N ALA A 107 -5.50 -0.87 2.62
CA ALA A 107 -6.78 -1.57 2.85
C ALA A 107 -6.57 -3.04 3.22
N ALA A 108 -5.60 -3.72 2.58
CA ALA A 108 -5.27 -5.10 2.91
C ALA A 108 -4.63 -5.21 4.30
N VAL A 109 -3.71 -4.28 4.63
CA VAL A 109 -3.10 -4.21 5.97
C VAL A 109 -4.18 -4.06 7.04
N ALA A 110 -5.12 -3.12 6.87
CA ALA A 110 -6.19 -2.91 7.83
C ALA A 110 -7.07 -4.16 8.02
N LYS A 111 -7.40 -4.88 6.93
CA LYS A 111 -8.16 -6.14 6.99
C LYS A 111 -7.41 -7.22 7.77
N LEU A 112 -6.13 -7.44 7.45
CA LEU A 112 -5.29 -8.43 8.13
C LEU A 112 -5.08 -8.06 9.60
N SER A 113 -4.77 -6.81 9.93
CA SER A 113 -4.66 -6.37 11.32
C SER A 113 -5.96 -6.60 12.10
N LYS A 114 -7.12 -6.33 11.49
CA LYS A 114 -8.43 -6.60 12.11
C LYS A 114 -8.71 -8.09 12.31
N ALA A 115 -8.18 -8.95 11.44
CA ALA A 115 -8.24 -10.41 11.57
C ALA A 115 -7.25 -10.99 12.61
N GLY A 116 -6.48 -10.13 13.29
CA GLY A 116 -5.57 -10.49 14.38
C GLY A 116 -4.18 -10.93 13.92
N TYR A 117 -3.76 -10.55 12.72
CA TYR A 117 -2.37 -10.74 12.30
C TYR A 117 -1.47 -9.76 13.04
N SER A 118 -0.46 -10.28 13.74
CA SER A 118 0.28 -9.53 14.77
C SER A 118 1.13 -8.40 14.20
N ARG A 119 1.76 -8.62 13.03
CA ARG A 119 2.67 -7.65 12.41
C ARG A 119 2.47 -7.59 10.89
N VAL A 120 1.59 -6.69 10.47
CA VAL A 120 1.29 -6.47 9.05
C VAL A 120 1.81 -5.10 8.63
N LEU A 121 2.63 -5.09 7.57
CA LEU A 121 3.36 -3.92 7.08
C LEU A 121 3.05 -3.74 5.59
N LYS A 122 3.04 -2.51 5.09
CA LYS A 122 2.96 -2.25 3.64
C LYS A 122 4.33 -1.94 3.06
N LEU A 123 4.60 -2.38 1.85
CA LEU A 123 5.78 -1.93 1.11
C LEU A 123 5.55 -0.51 0.55
N LYS A 124 6.34 0.45 1.01
CA LYS A 124 6.32 1.83 0.51
C LYS A 124 6.66 1.86 -0.98
N GLY A 125 5.85 2.56 -1.77
CA GLY A 125 6.02 2.65 -3.23
C GLY A 125 5.67 1.37 -4.00
N GLY A 126 5.36 0.26 -3.31
CA GLY A 126 4.94 -1.01 -3.92
C GLY A 126 5.99 -1.62 -4.86
N MET A 127 5.52 -2.40 -5.82
CA MET A 127 6.37 -3.05 -6.82
C MET A 127 7.07 -2.08 -7.76
N MET A 128 6.48 -0.92 -8.02
CA MET A 128 7.12 0.11 -8.85
C MET A 128 8.43 0.58 -8.20
N GLN A 129 8.41 0.90 -6.90
CA GLN A 129 9.62 1.29 -6.19
C GLN A 129 10.61 0.13 -6.08
N TRP A 130 10.13 -1.09 -5.79
CA TRP A 130 11.00 -2.28 -5.74
C TRP A 130 11.79 -2.48 -7.03
N GLN A 131 11.12 -2.31 -8.19
CA GLN A 131 11.76 -2.39 -9.50
C GLN A 131 12.68 -1.20 -9.78
N ALA A 132 12.28 0.01 -9.39
CA ALA A 132 13.10 1.22 -9.52
C ALA A 132 14.41 1.13 -8.71
N ASP A 133 14.37 0.47 -7.55
CA ASP A 133 15.53 0.20 -6.71
C ASP A 133 16.44 -0.91 -7.27
N GLY A 134 16.10 -1.51 -8.42
CA GLY A 134 16.90 -2.55 -9.07
C GLY A 134 16.89 -3.90 -8.34
N LEU A 135 15.91 -4.13 -7.46
CA LEU A 135 15.84 -5.36 -6.67
C LEU A 135 15.32 -6.55 -7.49
N PRO A 136 15.74 -7.78 -7.15
CA PRO A 136 15.41 -8.96 -7.93
C PRO A 136 13.91 -9.25 -7.95
N VAL A 137 13.42 -9.68 -9.11
CA VAL A 137 12.05 -10.14 -9.32
C VAL A 137 12.05 -11.50 -10.00
N VAL A 138 11.06 -12.32 -9.67
CA VAL A 138 10.82 -13.63 -10.25
C VAL A 138 9.62 -13.56 -11.19
N LYS A 139 9.71 -14.28 -12.31
CA LYS A 139 8.62 -14.44 -13.28
C LYS A 139 8.28 -15.93 -13.34
N LYS A 140 7.03 -16.28 -13.06
CA LYS A 140 6.50 -17.65 -13.10
C LYS A 140 5.02 -17.61 -13.45
#